data_AF-A0A401G8H6-F1
#
_entry.id   AF-A0A401G8H6-F1
#
_cell.length_a   1.000
_cell.length_b   1.000
_cell.length_c   1.000
_cell.angle_alpha   90.00
_cell.angle_beta   90.00
_cell.angle_gamma   90.00
#
_symmetry.space_group_name_H-M   'P 1'
#
loop_
_entity.id
_entity.type
_entity.pdbx_description
1 polymer ?
#
loop_
_entity_poly.entity_id
_entity_poly.type
_entity_poly.pdbx_seq_one_letter_code
_entity_poly.pdbx_strand_id
1 'polypeptide(L)'
;MVRLVDAGPSQYVAESETYKYIRPMPKCSLDSLVGHATRGCPVYDLQQRKVVYLKDTWRIFAEDLEKEGDILASLRTHNASYIPTVERHGDVLDHAMKTQALVYEPWNHAAQLLVAIQTGHLHYRLVLREVARDLTSFTNTNELCGGDRRCG
;
A
#
# COMPACT_ATOMS: atom_id res chain seq x y z
N MET A 1 -1.63 -13.98 -8.51
CA MET A 1 -0.37 -14.10 -7.75
C MET A 1 0.20 -12.69 -7.59
N VAL A 2 0.40 -12.21 -6.37
CA VAL A 2 0.87 -10.85 -6.07
C VAL A 2 2.30 -10.95 -5.58
N ARG A 3 3.27 -10.30 -6.24
CA ARG A 3 4.68 -10.26 -5.79
C ARG A 3 4.92 -9.04 -4.89
N LEU A 4 5.61 -9.22 -3.78
CA LEU A 4 6.00 -8.19 -2.83
C LEU A 4 7.50 -8.30 -2.60
N VAL A 5 8.17 -7.15 -2.45
CA VAL A 5 9.60 -7.05 -2.10
C VAL A 5 9.72 -6.20 -0.83
N ASP A 6 10.55 -6.61 0.12
CA ASP A 6 10.73 -5.90 1.39
C ASP A 6 11.67 -4.69 1.25
N ALA A 7 11.48 -3.69 2.11
CA ALA A 7 12.34 -2.52 2.22
C ALA A 7 13.43 -2.72 3.28
N GLY A 8 14.65 -3.03 2.85
CA GLY A 8 15.87 -2.96 3.68
C GLY A 8 16.73 -1.74 3.31
N PRO A 9 17.65 -1.30 4.20
CA PRO A 9 18.48 -0.13 3.93
C PRO A 9 19.45 -0.40 2.78
N SER A 10 19.69 0.67 2.03
CA SER A 10 20.51 0.77 0.83
C SER A 10 21.74 -0.16 0.80
N GLN A 11 21.92 -0.81 -0.35
CA GLN A 11 23.13 -1.50 -0.84
C GLN A 11 23.34 -2.99 -0.55
N TYR A 12 22.31 -3.85 -0.62
CA TYR A 12 22.52 -5.29 -0.89
C TYR A 12 21.35 -5.84 -1.71
N VAL A 13 21.63 -6.58 -2.78
CA VAL A 13 20.63 -7.40 -3.50
C VAL A 13 20.26 -8.55 -2.56
N ALA A 14 19.38 -8.27 -1.61
CA ALA A 14 18.84 -9.28 -0.71
C ALA A 14 17.97 -10.24 -1.53
N GLU A 15 18.15 -11.55 -1.31
CA GLU A 15 17.31 -12.59 -1.89
C GLU A 15 15.84 -12.23 -1.68
N SER A 16 15.13 -11.93 -2.77
CA SER A 16 13.75 -11.47 -2.68
C SER A 16 12.84 -12.65 -2.36
N GLU A 17 12.40 -12.76 -1.11
CA GLU A 17 11.40 -13.75 -0.72
C GLU A 17 10.09 -13.47 -1.47
N THR A 18 9.58 -14.46 -2.20
CA THR A 18 8.34 -14.31 -2.96
C THR A 18 7.16 -14.81 -2.15
N TYR A 19 6.26 -13.91 -1.81
CA TYR A 19 5.02 -14.24 -1.11
C TYR A 19 3.85 -14.42 -2.06
N LYS A 20 2.92 -15.30 -1.72
CA LYS A 20 1.76 -15.63 -2.58
C LYS A 20 0.46 -15.43 -1.83
N TYR A 21 -0.35 -14.52 -2.37
CA TYR A 21 -1.68 -14.20 -1.88
C TYR A 21 -2.75 -14.58 -2.89
N ILE A 22 -3.87 -15.08 -2.37
CA ILE A 22 -5.10 -15.31 -3.14
C ILE A 22 -6.08 -14.19 -2.78
N ARG A 23 -6.59 -13.50 -3.79
CA ARG A 23 -7.64 -12.50 -3.62
C ARG A 23 -8.92 -12.96 -4.31
N PRO A 24 -10.10 -12.61 -3.79
CA PRO A 24 -11.35 -12.70 -4.54
C PRO A 24 -11.28 -11.86 -5.82
N MET A 25 -12.10 -12.19 -6.82
CA MET A 25 -12.25 -11.34 -8.01
C MET A 25 -12.71 -9.94 -7.56
N PRO A 26 -12.05 -8.86 -8.01
CA PRO A 26 -12.45 -7.50 -7.63
C PRO A 26 -13.88 -7.22 -8.12
N LYS A 27 -14.75 -6.77 -7.22
CA LYS A 27 -16.14 -6.39 -7.54
C LYS A 27 -16.28 -4.97 -8.11
N CYS A 28 -15.18 -4.25 -8.34
CA CYS A 28 -15.24 -2.85 -8.79
C CYS A 28 -15.37 -2.75 -10.32
N SER A 29 -16.41 -2.05 -10.78
CA SER A 29 -16.47 -1.48 -12.13
C SER A 29 -15.43 -0.37 -12.27
N LEU A 30 -14.80 -0.30 -13.44
CA LEU A 30 -13.80 0.70 -13.81
C LEU A 30 -14.51 1.94 -14.36
N ASP A 31 -15.00 2.82 -13.50
CA ASP A 31 -15.69 4.05 -13.94
C ASP A 31 -14.85 5.33 -13.81
N SER A 32 -13.59 5.25 -13.36
CA SER A 32 -12.68 6.39 -13.41
C SER A 32 -11.33 6.04 -14.05
N LEU A 33 -11.04 6.74 -15.15
CA LEU A 33 -9.74 6.75 -15.83
C LEU A 33 -8.70 7.60 -15.08
N VAL A 34 -9.09 8.32 -14.03
CA VAL A 34 -8.24 9.28 -13.34
C VAL A 34 -8.41 9.13 -11.82
N GLY A 35 -7.34 8.74 -11.12
CA GLY A 35 -7.29 8.68 -9.66
C GLY A 35 -6.15 7.81 -9.13
N HIS A 36 -5.57 8.21 -7.99
CA HIS A 36 -4.61 7.44 -7.20
C HIS A 36 -5.32 6.23 -6.58
N ALA A 37 -5.62 5.23 -7.41
CA ALA A 37 -6.52 4.15 -7.06
C ALA A 37 -5.91 3.29 -5.94
N THR A 38 -6.21 3.64 -4.69
CA THR A 38 -5.96 2.78 -3.55
C THR A 38 -7.02 1.69 -3.57
N ARG A 39 -6.58 0.44 -3.78
CA ARG A 39 -7.41 -0.75 -3.76
C ARG A 39 -7.10 -1.53 -2.50
N GLY A 40 -8.05 -1.53 -1.58
CA GLY A 40 -8.00 -2.34 -0.37
C GLY A 40 -8.85 -3.60 -0.54
N CYS A 41 -8.31 -4.78 -0.19
CA CYS A 41 -9.13 -5.99 -0.14
C CYS A 41 -8.58 -7.02 0.86
N PRO A 42 -9.46 -7.82 1.48
CA PRO A 42 -9.03 -9.01 2.21
C PRO A 42 -8.44 -10.03 1.23
N VAL A 43 -7.30 -10.61 1.60
CA VAL A 43 -6.60 -11.64 0.84
C VAL A 43 -6.20 -12.79 1.75
N TYR A 44 -6.08 -13.98 1.19
CA TYR A 44 -5.63 -15.16 1.91
C TYR A 44 -4.12 -15.36 1.71
N ASP A 45 -3.38 -15.39 2.82
CA ASP A 45 -1.95 -15.72 2.85
C ASP A 45 -1.77 -17.24 2.84
N LEU A 46 -1.14 -17.76 1.79
CA LEU A 46 -0.93 -19.21 1.63
C LEU A 46 0.10 -19.79 2.60
N GLN A 47 1.08 -19.00 3.03
CA GLN A 47 2.15 -19.43 3.92
C GLN A 47 1.67 -19.46 5.36
N GLN A 48 1.01 -18.37 5.79
CA GLN A 48 0.53 -18.23 7.17
C GLN A 48 -0.87 -18.83 7.38
N ARG A 49 -1.55 -19.24 6.30
CA ARG A 49 -2.91 -19.82 6.31
C ARG A 49 -3.96 -18.94 6.99
N LYS A 50 -3.84 -17.61 6.87
CA LYS A 50 -4.72 -16.63 7.49
C LYS A 50 -5.21 -15.58 6.49
N VAL A 51 -6.32 -14.92 6.80
CA VAL A 51 -6.80 -13.76 6.04
C VAL A 51 -6.08 -12.52 6.54
N VAL A 52 -5.55 -11.73 5.62
CA VAL A 52 -4.86 -10.45 5.86
C VAL A 52 -5.46 -9.38 4.95
N TYR A 53 -5.21 -8.11 5.24
CA TYR A 53 -5.68 -7.01 4.42
C TYR A 53 -4.58 -6.51 3.50
N LEU A 54 -4.83 -6.52 2.18
CA LEU A 54 -3.94 -5.94 1.18
C LEU A 54 -4.43 -4.55 0.80
N LYS A 55 -3.59 -3.55 1.03
CA LYS A 55 -3.71 -2.19 0.50
C LYS A 55 -2.73 -2.04 -0.67
N ASP A 56 -3.28 -1.85 -1.86
CA ASP A 56 -2.56 -1.67 -3.11
C ASP A 56 -2.72 -0.20 -3.54
N THR A 57 -1.65 0.57 -3.65
CA THR A 57 -1.74 2.03 -3.86
C THR A 57 -0.63 2.55 -4.77
N TRP A 58 -0.84 3.71 -5.38
CA TRP A 58 0.20 4.43 -6.11
C TRP A 58 0.68 5.57 -5.23
N ARG A 59 1.88 5.42 -4.67
CA ARG A 59 2.48 6.45 -3.81
C ARG A 59 3.29 7.43 -4.65
N ILE A 60 3.41 8.66 -4.16
CA ILE A 60 4.32 9.65 -4.72
C ILE A 60 5.76 9.19 -4.47
N PHE A 61 6.58 9.21 -5.51
CA PHE A 61 8.01 8.97 -5.42
C PHE A 61 8.73 10.28 -5.11
N ALA A 62 8.96 10.52 -3.83
CA ALA A 62 9.75 11.65 -3.33
C ALA A 62 10.75 11.11 -2.30
N GLU A 63 11.98 11.65 -2.32
CA GLU A 63 13.06 11.23 -1.40
C GLU A 63 12.70 11.51 0.07
N ASP A 64 11.97 12.60 0.33
CA ASP A 64 11.57 13.02 1.67
C ASP A 64 10.30 12.30 2.20
N LEU A 65 9.67 11.44 1.37
CA LEU A 65 8.42 10.79 1.75
C LEU A 65 8.66 9.34 2.15
N GLU A 66 8.66 9.11 3.48
CA GLU A 66 8.70 7.79 4.10
C GLU A 66 7.54 6.89 3.62
N LYS A 67 7.79 5.57 3.58
CA LYS A 67 6.74 4.61 3.19
C LYS A 67 5.79 4.42 4.36
N GLU A 68 4.50 4.31 4.06
CA GLU A 68 3.46 4.10 5.07
C GLU A 68 3.76 2.91 6.00
N GLY A 69 4.33 1.83 5.46
CA GLY A 69 4.68 0.65 6.26
C GLY A 69 5.77 0.92 7.29
N ASP A 70 6.80 1.71 6.93
CA ASP A 70 7.88 2.12 7.84
C ASP A 70 7.31 3.00 8.97
N ILE A 71 6.44 3.94 8.63
CA ILE A 71 5.76 4.82 9.59
C ILE A 71 4.92 4.00 10.58
N LEU A 72 4.10 3.06 10.08
CA LEU A 72 3.26 2.22 10.93
C LEU A 72 4.10 1.30 11.84
N ALA A 73 5.20 0.74 11.33
CA ALA A 73 6.13 -0.05 12.13
C ALA A 73 6.82 0.80 13.22
N SER A 74 7.22 2.03 12.89
CA SER A 74 7.79 2.99 13.82
C SER A 74 6.80 3.36 14.94
N LEU A 75 5.57 3.74 14.58
CA LEU A 75 4.52 4.08 15.56
C LEU A 75 4.24 2.92 16.52
N ARG A 76 4.21 1.69 16.00
CA ARG A 76 4.01 0.49 16.82
C ARG A 76 5.17 0.27 17.79
N THR A 77 6.41 0.50 17.36
CA THR A 77 7.61 0.40 18.21
C THR A 77 7.56 1.40 19.37
N HIS A 78 6.93 2.55 19.17
CA HIS A 78 6.69 3.57 20.19
C HIS A 78 5.44 3.30 21.06
N ASN A 79 4.89 2.07 21.03
CA ASN A 79 3.69 1.66 21.78
C ASN A 79 2.45 2.53 21.51
N ALA A 80 2.33 3.12 20.32
CA ALA A 80 1.10 3.80 19.95
C ALA A 80 -0.06 2.79 19.85
N SER A 81 -1.17 3.12 20.51
CA SER A 81 -2.38 2.31 20.50
C SER A 81 -3.08 2.36 19.14
N TYR A 82 -3.85 1.32 18.83
CA TYR A 82 -4.69 1.22 17.63
C TYR A 82 -3.96 1.31 16.28
N ILE A 83 -2.65 1.04 16.28
CA ILE A 83 -1.87 0.94 15.04
C ILE A 83 -2.01 -0.48 14.45
N PRO A 84 -2.40 -0.62 13.17
CA PRO A 84 -2.45 -1.92 12.52
C PRO A 84 -1.05 -2.53 12.44
N THR A 85 -0.99 -3.86 12.56
CA THR A 85 0.24 -4.62 12.46
C THR A 85 0.62 -4.76 11.00
N VAL A 86 1.76 -4.17 10.62
CA VAL A 86 2.36 -4.39 9.29
C VAL A 86 2.97 -5.78 9.26
N GLU A 87 2.48 -6.61 8.33
CA GLU A 87 3.08 -7.92 8.06
C GLU A 87 4.16 -7.79 6.97
N ARG A 88 3.82 -7.04 5.91
CA ARG A 88 4.29 -7.07 4.50
C ARG A 88 4.31 -5.67 3.92
N HIS A 89 5.40 -5.09 3.40
CA HIS A 89 5.25 -3.89 2.56
C HIS A 89 6.43 -3.62 1.62
N GLY A 90 6.14 -2.94 0.50
CA GLY A 90 7.18 -2.42 -0.38
C GLY A 90 6.72 -1.98 -1.76
N ASP A 91 7.67 -1.46 -2.53
CA ASP A 91 7.45 -0.93 -3.88
C ASP A 91 7.51 -2.06 -4.92
N VAL A 92 6.59 -2.06 -5.86
CA VAL A 92 6.57 -3.00 -6.99
C VAL A 92 7.45 -2.43 -8.10
N LEU A 93 8.72 -2.85 -8.12
CA LEU A 93 9.78 -2.27 -8.96
C LEU A 93 9.47 -2.32 -10.47
N ASP A 94 8.75 -3.34 -10.94
CA ASP A 94 8.41 -3.49 -12.37
C ASP A 94 7.28 -2.54 -12.82
N HIS A 95 6.62 -1.84 -11.89
CA HIS A 95 5.45 -0.99 -12.13
C HIS A 95 5.70 0.46 -11.68
N ALA A 96 6.67 1.11 -12.31
CA ALA A 96 6.93 2.55 -12.13
C ALA A 96 6.26 3.37 -13.24
N MET A 97 5.62 4.50 -12.86
CA MET A 97 5.09 5.44 -13.85
C MET A 97 6.25 6.17 -14.55
N LYS A 98 6.41 5.94 -15.85
CA LYS A 98 7.50 6.52 -16.66
C LYS A 98 7.38 8.03 -16.89
N THR A 99 6.26 8.65 -16.52
CA THR A 99 5.98 10.07 -16.76
C THR A 99 7.04 10.99 -16.15
N GLN A 100 7.72 10.56 -15.08
CA GLN A 100 8.84 11.30 -14.48
C GLN A 100 10.04 11.49 -15.43
N ALA A 101 10.30 10.55 -16.34
CA ALA A 101 11.38 10.66 -17.31
C ALA A 101 11.10 11.76 -18.36
N LEU A 102 9.82 12.08 -18.56
CA LEU A 102 9.39 13.05 -19.55
C LEU A 102 9.42 14.50 -19.04
N VAL A 103 9.58 14.72 -17.73
CA VAL A 103 9.59 16.05 -17.09
C VAL A 103 10.74 16.91 -17.62
N TYR A 104 11.90 16.29 -17.88
CA TYR A 104 13.10 16.98 -18.35
C TYR A 104 13.22 17.03 -19.87
N GLU A 105 12.23 16.48 -20.60
CA GLU A 105 12.32 16.44 -22.06
C GLU A 105 12.10 17.83 -22.67
N PRO A 106 12.93 18.27 -23.63
CA PRO A 106 12.91 19.64 -24.17
C PRO A 106 11.56 20.08 -24.75
N TRP A 107 10.75 19.14 -25.23
CA TRP A 107 9.42 19.37 -25.80
C TRP A 107 8.28 19.42 -24.76
N ASN A 108 8.55 19.08 -23.49
CA ASN A 108 7.55 19.08 -22.43
C ASN A 108 7.44 20.48 -21.79
N HIS A 109 6.97 21.46 -22.55
CA HIS A 109 6.82 22.86 -22.11
C HIS A 109 5.85 23.03 -20.92
N ALA A 110 4.99 22.04 -20.65
CA ALA A 110 4.07 22.04 -19.50
C ALA A 110 4.75 21.63 -18.18
N ALA A 111 5.90 20.93 -18.24
CA ALA A 111 6.63 20.48 -17.05
C ALA A 111 7.07 21.64 -16.15
N GLN A 112 7.49 22.76 -16.73
CA GLN A 112 7.98 23.92 -15.98
C GLN A 112 6.89 24.59 -15.12
N LEU A 113 5.61 24.43 -15.47
CA LEU A 113 4.47 25.05 -14.76
C LEU A 113 3.73 24.08 -13.82
N LEU A 114 3.88 22.76 -14.02
CA LEU A 114 3.09 21.73 -13.34
C LEU A 114 3.97 20.62 -12.72
N VAL A 115 5.20 20.93 -12.31
CA VAL A 115 6.15 20.00 -11.66
C VAL A 115 5.46 19.15 -10.56
N ALA A 116 4.59 19.77 -9.76
CA ALA A 116 3.86 19.07 -8.69
C ALA A 116 2.87 18.00 -9.19
N ILE A 117 2.32 18.14 -10.40
CA ILE A 117 1.39 17.17 -11.00
C ILE A 117 2.15 16.01 -11.67
N GLN A 118 3.40 16.23 -12.08
CA GLN A 118 4.22 15.23 -12.76
C GLN A 118 5.12 14.41 -11.83
N THR A 119 4.93 14.53 -10.50
CA THR A 119 5.68 13.74 -9.53
C THR A 119 5.51 12.25 -9.82
N GLY A 120 6.63 11.53 -9.87
CA GLY A 120 6.66 10.10 -10.16
C GLY A 120 5.74 9.33 -9.22
N HIS A 121 5.12 8.27 -9.72
CA HIS A 121 4.31 7.38 -8.90
C HIS A 121 4.89 5.98 -8.94
N LEU A 122 5.09 5.40 -7.77
CA LEU A 122 5.46 4.00 -7.61
C LEU A 122 4.27 3.21 -7.11
N HIS A 123 4.06 2.06 -7.73
CA HIS A 123 3.10 1.10 -7.24
C HIS A 123 3.64 0.53 -5.92
N TYR A 124 2.89 0.70 -4.84
CA TYR A 124 3.24 0.30 -3.49
C TYR A 124 2.17 -0.62 -2.93
N ARG A 125 2.59 -1.63 -2.17
CA ARG A 125 1.69 -2.60 -1.53
C ARG A 125 2.02 -2.71 -0.06
N LEU A 126 0.96 -2.79 0.74
CA LEU A 126 1.00 -2.92 2.18
C LEU A 126 0.05 -4.03 2.61
N VAL A 127 0.55 -4.99 3.39
CA VAL A 127 -0.20 -6.10 3.96
C VAL A 127 -0.29 -5.89 5.46
N LEU A 128 -1.52 -5.80 5.95
CA LEU A 128 -1.84 -5.62 7.36
C LEU A 128 -2.46 -6.89 7.92
N ARG A 129 -2.13 -7.21 9.17
CA ARG A 129 -2.71 -8.37 9.88
C ARG A 129 -4.21 -8.19 10.09
N GLU A 130 -4.63 -7.01 10.50
CA GLU A 130 -6.01 -6.69 10.84
C GLU A 130 -6.84 -6.51 9.57
N VAL A 131 -8.00 -7.17 9.54
CA VAL A 131 -8.96 -7.09 8.43
C VAL A 131 -10.16 -6.30 8.89
N ALA A 132 -10.51 -5.24 8.15
CA ALA A 132 -11.68 -4.43 8.47
C ALA A 132 -12.98 -5.25 8.32
N ARG A 133 -13.94 -5.00 9.22
CA ARG A 133 -15.31 -5.52 9.14
C ARG A 133 -16.21 -4.51 8.43
N ASP A 134 -17.39 -4.97 8.01
CA ASP A 134 -18.38 -4.11 7.37
C ASP A 134 -18.82 -2.99 8.34
N LEU A 135 -18.90 -1.75 7.86
CA LEU A 135 -19.36 -0.61 8.66
C LEU A 135 -20.80 -0.81 9.20
N THR A 136 -21.60 -1.63 8.54
CA THR A 136 -22.97 -1.97 8.99
C THR A 136 -23.00 -3.05 10.07
N SER A 137 -21.88 -3.74 10.33
CA SER A 137 -21.80 -4.81 11.33
C SER A 137 -21.57 -4.32 12.75
N PHE A 138 -21.24 -3.04 12.91
CA PHE A 138 -21.01 -2.44 14.23
C PHE A 138 -22.33 -2.13 14.92
N THR A 139 -22.43 -2.50 16.20
CA THR A 139 -23.67 -2.27 16.97
C THR A 139 -23.77 -0.83 17.46
N ASN A 140 -22.64 -0.17 17.70
CA ASN A 140 -22.58 1.21 18.17
C ASN A 140 -21.26 1.91 17.77
N THR A 141 -21.24 3.24 17.91
CA THR A 141 -20.08 4.08 17.59
C THR A 141 -18.85 3.78 18.46
N ASN A 142 -19.06 3.34 19.70
CA ASN A 142 -17.95 2.94 20.57
C ASN A 142 -17.22 1.69 20.06
N GLU A 143 -17.94 0.71 19.49
CA GLU A 143 -17.33 -0.47 18.86
C GLU A 143 -16.55 -0.09 17.60
N LEU A 144 -17.09 0.86 16.82
CA LEU A 144 -16.43 1.40 15.63
C LEU A 144 -15.13 2.15 15.98
N CYS A 145 -15.20 3.07 16.96
CA CYS A 145 -14.05 3.90 17.36
C CYS A 145 -13.05 3.16 18.26
N GLY A 146 -13.52 2.19 19.04
CA GLY A 146 -12.72 1.45 20.02
C GLY A 146 -11.85 0.34 19.42
N GLY A 147 -12.01 0.04 18.13
CA GLY A 147 -11.17 -0.95 17.45
C GLY A 147 -11.22 -2.32 18.12
N ASP A 148 -12.43 -2.88 18.24
CA ASP A 148 -12.62 -4.21 18.84
C ASP A 148 -11.88 -5.28 18.03
N ARG A 149 -10.83 -5.88 18.64
CA ARG A 149 -9.98 -6.91 18.03
C ARG A 149 -10.60 -8.30 18.06
N ARG A 150 -11.93 -8.42 18.17
CA ARG A 150 -12.67 -9.68 17.99
C ARG A 150 -12.75 -10.06 16.50
N CYS A 151 -11.59 -10.32 15.89
CA CYS A 151 -11.50 -11.09 14.66
C CYS A 151 -10.73 -12.37 15.02
N GLY A 152 -11.45 -13.50 14.98
CA GLY A 152 -11.02 -14.82 15.46
C GLY A 152 -9.91 -15.47 14.66
#